data_AF-A0AAP6SJ82-F1
#
_entry.id   AF-A0AAP6SJ82-F1
#
_cell.length_a   1.000
_cell.length_b   1.000
_cell.length_c   1.000
_cell.angle_alpha   90.00
_cell.angle_beta   90.00
_cell.angle_gamma   90.00
#
_symmetry.space_group_name_H-M   'P 1'
#
loop_
_entity.id
_entity.type
_entity.pdbx_description
1 polymer ?
#
loop_
_entity_poly.entity_id
_entity_poly.type
_entity_poly.pdbx_seq_one_letter_code
_entity_poly.pdbx_strand_id
1 'polypeptide(L)'
;MSIILKKLLEGASALPYSDSTISMLEEAAVSYIDLTRVYEIVEELSLCYLGGKISHTYRQHISLKIAESSPTIILPENVLRRIAFFIVWKIIMDTDDVTELTQAISTTVFMNFLVIKKQDFYSIPNPVEVKSIYKHHLSSLIHTKGTSTTGSADDLAERIFNDDFDISELTASDVSSLRELAQEASLYYVEKFISKIQHGNEEDEFLTTYNIVKYIVDTIKSPLSPCDIVYYLKQGLGSKVAKRKKLKNIITVLPKYSEDGVFSNSSIILRLLNNDVVPEGLQLLEMHFSVYEFGIYLFYELLVERLIEQTEI
;
A
#
# COMPACT_ATOMS: atom_id res chain seq x y z
N MET A 1 7.99 -12.40 25.68
CA MET A 1 9.33 -12.23 25.08
C MET A 1 9.24 -12.56 23.61
N SER A 2 9.35 -11.55 22.77
CA SER A 2 9.24 -11.62 21.32
C SER A 2 10.50 -12.22 20.70
N ILE A 3 10.33 -13.42 20.13
CA ILE A 3 11.35 -14.09 19.31
C ILE A 3 11.70 -13.22 18.09
N ILE A 4 10.71 -12.50 17.55
CA ILE A 4 10.89 -11.69 16.36
C ILE A 4 11.75 -10.44 16.62
N LEU A 5 11.57 -9.71 17.74
CA LEU A 5 12.39 -8.53 18.03
C LEU A 5 13.85 -8.92 18.23
N LYS A 6 14.09 -10.01 18.97
CA LYS A 6 15.44 -10.56 19.15
C LYS A 6 16.09 -10.85 17.80
N LYS A 7 15.38 -11.55 16.91
CA LYS A 7 15.84 -11.85 15.54
C LYS A 7 16.11 -10.59 14.71
N LEU A 8 15.25 -9.58 14.81
CA LEU A 8 15.43 -8.33 14.07
C LEU A 8 16.69 -7.59 14.51
N LEU A 9 17.01 -7.64 15.80
CA LEU A 9 18.20 -7.00 16.39
C LEU A 9 19.49 -7.82 16.21
N GLU A 10 19.43 -9.05 15.69
CA GLU A 10 20.64 -9.82 15.36
C GLU A 10 21.49 -9.07 14.31
N GLY A 11 22.78 -8.93 14.61
CA GLY A 11 23.72 -8.16 13.79
C GLY A 11 23.46 -6.64 13.78
N ALA A 12 22.62 -6.11 14.68
CA ALA A 12 22.45 -4.67 14.88
C ALA A 12 23.53 -4.05 15.76
N SER A 13 24.10 -4.86 16.65
CA SER A 13 25.16 -4.52 17.59
C SER A 13 26.24 -5.60 17.56
N ALA A 14 27.46 -5.23 17.96
CA ALA A 14 28.57 -6.18 18.07
C ALA A 14 28.32 -7.23 19.17
N LEU A 15 27.63 -6.83 20.25
CA LEU A 15 27.21 -7.71 21.33
C LEU A 15 25.69 -7.84 21.30
N PRO A 16 25.14 -9.06 21.28
CA PRO A 16 23.70 -9.27 21.40
C PRO A 16 23.16 -8.68 22.70
N TYR A 17 21.95 -8.12 22.64
CA TYR A 17 21.25 -7.65 23.83
C TYR A 17 20.79 -8.83 24.69
N SER A 18 20.78 -8.63 26.02
CA SER A 18 20.24 -9.61 26.96
C SER A 18 18.73 -9.75 26.77
N ASP A 19 18.19 -10.92 27.15
CA ASP A 19 16.75 -11.16 27.09
C ASP A 19 15.94 -10.15 27.92
N SER A 20 16.48 -9.66 29.05
CA SER A 20 15.88 -8.58 29.83
C SER A 20 15.81 -7.26 29.06
N THR A 21 16.86 -6.93 28.30
CA THR A 21 16.88 -5.73 27.46
C THR A 21 15.90 -5.88 26.31
N ILE A 22 15.85 -7.05 25.66
CA ILE A 22 14.88 -7.32 24.59
C ILE A 22 13.44 -7.15 25.08
N SER A 23 13.08 -7.68 26.24
CA SER A 23 11.73 -7.53 26.80
C SER A 23 11.39 -6.05 27.07
N MET A 24 12.33 -5.27 27.62
CA MET A 24 12.14 -3.83 27.84
C MET A 24 11.94 -3.05 26.54
N LEU A 25 12.73 -3.38 25.50
CA LEU A 25 12.58 -2.78 24.17
C LEU A 25 11.25 -3.15 23.53
N GLU A 26 10.79 -4.38 23.72
CA GLU A 26 9.48 -4.84 23.26
C GLU A 26 8.35 -4.05 23.92
N GLU A 27 8.37 -3.89 25.23
CA GLU A 27 7.36 -3.10 25.97
C GLU A 27 7.34 -1.64 25.51
N ALA A 28 8.52 -1.02 25.37
CA ALA A 28 8.65 0.34 24.85
C ALA A 28 8.07 0.45 23.43
N ALA A 29 8.37 -0.51 22.56
CA ALA A 29 7.87 -0.54 21.18
C ALA A 29 6.35 -0.74 21.10
N VAL A 30 5.80 -1.69 21.84
CA VAL A 30 4.35 -1.96 21.88
C VAL A 30 3.59 -0.75 22.41
N SER A 31 4.14 -0.04 23.40
CA SER A 31 3.50 1.17 23.93
C SER A 31 3.46 2.36 22.96
N TYR A 32 4.17 2.28 21.83
CA TYR A 32 4.07 3.29 20.75
C TYR A 32 2.90 3.04 19.81
N ILE A 33 2.31 1.84 19.84
CA ILE A 33 1.20 1.48 18.96
C ILE A 33 -0.07 2.18 19.46
N ASP A 34 -0.61 3.04 18.62
CA ASP A 34 -1.92 3.66 18.78
C ASP A 34 -2.78 3.30 17.56
N LEU A 35 -3.79 2.45 17.78
CA LEU A 35 -4.66 1.96 16.71
C LEU A 35 -5.51 3.06 16.08
N THR A 36 -5.72 4.19 16.77
CA THR A 36 -6.46 5.33 16.22
C THR A 36 -5.68 6.11 15.15
N ARG A 37 -4.35 5.91 15.10
CA ARG A 37 -3.43 6.60 14.18
C ARG A 37 -2.53 5.60 13.45
N VAL A 38 -3.03 4.39 13.22
CA VAL A 38 -2.24 3.26 12.73
C VAL A 38 -1.54 3.56 11.40
N TYR A 39 -2.21 4.22 10.46
CA TYR A 39 -1.61 4.53 9.16
C TYR A 39 -0.48 5.57 9.28
N GLU A 40 -0.69 6.64 10.05
CA GLU A 40 0.36 7.65 10.32
C GLU A 40 1.60 7.03 10.99
N ILE A 41 1.40 6.12 11.95
CA ILE A 41 2.49 5.41 12.62
C ILE A 41 3.25 4.53 11.62
N VAL A 42 2.52 3.77 10.79
CA VAL A 42 3.16 2.91 9.79
C VAL A 42 3.94 3.75 8.78
N GLU A 43 3.44 4.90 8.35
CA GLU A 43 4.18 5.84 7.49
C GLU A 43 5.48 6.34 8.14
N GLU A 44 5.39 6.89 9.35
CA GLU A 44 6.53 7.43 10.09
C GLU A 44 7.62 6.36 10.26
N LEU A 45 7.22 5.16 10.69
CA LEU A 45 8.14 4.08 11.02
C LEU A 45 8.71 3.39 9.77
N SER A 46 7.93 3.31 8.68
CA SER A 46 8.41 2.87 7.37
C SER A 46 9.53 3.78 6.87
N LEU A 47 9.36 5.09 7.01
CA LEU A 47 10.40 6.05 6.66
C LEU A 47 11.63 5.93 7.56
N CYS A 48 11.44 5.76 8.87
CA CYS A 48 12.55 5.52 9.81
C CYS A 48 13.37 4.30 9.38
N TYR A 49 12.69 3.19 9.07
CA TYR A 49 13.33 1.94 8.71
C TYR A 49 13.99 1.96 7.33
N LEU A 50 13.28 2.40 6.28
CA LEU A 50 13.74 2.35 4.89
C LEU A 50 14.56 3.59 4.49
N GLY A 51 14.13 4.79 4.87
CA GLY A 51 14.85 6.04 4.61
C GLY A 51 15.95 6.36 5.63
N GLY A 52 16.01 5.64 6.76
CA GLY A 52 17.02 5.83 7.80
C GLY A 52 16.87 7.11 8.63
N LYS A 53 15.88 7.95 8.33
CA LYS A 53 15.59 9.18 9.08
C LYS A 53 14.74 8.87 10.31
N ILE A 54 15.37 8.78 11.47
CA ILE A 54 14.68 8.55 12.74
C ILE A 54 13.90 9.81 13.15
N SER A 55 12.59 9.70 13.28
CA SER A 55 11.73 10.76 13.81
C SER A 55 12.05 11.11 15.27
N HIS A 56 11.92 12.39 15.61
CA HIS A 56 12.14 12.88 16.97
C HIS A 56 11.12 12.30 17.95
N THR A 57 9.83 12.32 17.59
CA THR A 57 8.73 11.82 18.42
C THR A 57 8.93 10.35 18.76
N TYR A 58 9.14 9.52 17.75
CA TYR A 58 9.45 8.10 17.92
C TYR A 58 10.69 7.87 18.81
N ARG A 59 11.81 8.54 18.52
CA ARG A 59 13.04 8.39 19.32
C ARG A 59 12.81 8.77 20.77
N GLN A 60 12.12 9.88 21.01
CA GLN A 60 11.86 10.39 22.35
C GLN A 60 10.98 9.42 23.13
N HIS A 61 9.91 8.90 22.52
CA HIS A 61 9.03 7.91 23.15
C HIS A 61 9.81 6.66 23.61
N ILE A 62 10.56 6.04 22.69
CA ILE A 62 11.34 4.83 22.99
C ILE A 62 12.36 5.11 24.08
N SER A 63 13.05 6.25 24.01
CA SER A 63 14.10 6.61 24.97
C SER A 63 13.52 6.87 26.37
N LEU A 64 12.38 7.55 26.47
CA LEU A 64 11.70 7.78 27.75
C LEU A 64 11.24 6.46 28.37
N LYS A 65 10.64 5.58 27.57
CA LYS A 65 10.16 4.27 28.05
C LYS A 65 11.27 3.35 28.52
N ILE A 66 12.41 3.37 27.84
CA ILE A 66 13.59 2.64 28.30
C ILE A 66 14.16 3.25 29.57
N ALA A 67 14.22 4.59 29.67
CA ALA A 67 14.77 5.27 30.84
C ALA A 67 13.99 4.99 32.14
N GLU A 68 12.69 4.74 32.07
CA GLU A 68 11.86 4.26 33.20
C GLU A 68 12.42 2.96 33.81
N SER A 69 13.02 2.09 32.99
CA SER A 69 13.52 0.76 33.40
C SER A 69 15.05 0.67 33.47
N SER A 70 15.78 1.45 32.67
CA SER A 70 17.24 1.50 32.63
C SER A 70 17.75 2.83 32.05
N PRO A 71 18.10 3.81 32.91
CA PRO A 71 18.47 5.16 32.47
C PRO A 71 19.81 5.27 31.74
N THR A 72 20.60 4.19 31.66
CA THR A 72 21.94 4.19 31.06
C THR A 72 21.97 3.67 29.62
N ILE A 73 20.88 3.09 29.12
CA ILE A 73 20.85 2.51 27.77
C ILE A 73 20.62 3.62 26.73
N ILE A 74 21.61 3.81 25.85
CA ILE A 74 21.49 4.67 24.67
C ILE A 74 21.44 3.79 23.44
N LEU A 75 20.37 3.90 22.65
CA LEU A 75 20.19 3.09 21.45
C LEU A 75 20.83 3.72 20.21
N PRO A 76 21.70 3.00 19.49
CA PRO A 76 22.18 3.42 18.19
C PRO A 76 21.03 3.53 17.18
N GLU A 77 21.20 4.38 16.16
CA GLU A 77 20.15 4.58 15.14
C GLU A 77 19.79 3.30 14.41
N ASN A 78 20.76 2.42 14.13
CA ASN A 78 20.51 1.14 13.48
C ASN A 78 19.61 0.20 14.30
N VAL A 79 19.63 0.33 15.64
CA VAL A 79 18.74 -0.40 16.54
C VAL A 79 17.34 0.21 16.50
N LEU A 80 17.23 1.54 16.58
CA LEU A 80 15.95 2.25 16.44
C LEU A 80 15.27 1.96 15.09
N ARG A 81 16.02 1.87 13.99
CA ARG A 81 15.46 1.48 12.67
C ARG A 81 14.81 0.11 12.70
N ARG A 82 15.44 -0.87 13.35
CA ARG A 82 14.91 -2.23 13.46
C ARG A 82 13.74 -2.34 14.42
N ILE A 83 13.73 -1.54 15.50
CA ILE A 83 12.58 -1.42 16.39
C ILE A 83 11.40 -0.78 15.64
N ALA A 84 11.63 0.23 14.79
CA ALA A 84 10.59 0.81 13.95
C ALA A 84 9.94 -0.26 13.04
N PHE A 85 10.76 -1.10 12.40
CA PHE A 85 10.22 -2.24 11.64
C PHE A 85 9.51 -3.27 12.50
N PHE A 86 9.99 -3.56 13.72
CA PHE A 86 9.31 -4.46 14.64
C PHE A 86 7.89 -3.97 14.98
N ILE A 87 7.70 -2.66 15.21
CA ILE A 87 6.39 -2.08 15.48
C ILE A 87 5.47 -2.25 14.26
N VAL A 88 5.94 -1.92 13.05
CA VAL A 88 5.18 -2.13 11.81
C VAL A 88 4.82 -3.61 11.63
N TRP A 89 5.78 -4.52 11.88
CA TRP A 89 5.56 -5.95 11.82
C TRP A 89 4.49 -6.40 12.81
N LYS A 90 4.50 -5.89 14.05
CA LYS A 90 3.48 -6.19 15.07
C LYS A 90 2.09 -5.78 14.62
N ILE A 91 1.94 -4.55 14.13
CA ILE A 91 0.67 -4.01 13.59
C ILE A 91 0.12 -4.94 12.49
N ILE A 92 0.97 -5.42 11.59
CA ILE A 92 0.54 -6.22 10.44
C ILE A 92 0.30 -7.70 10.80
N MET A 93 1.15 -8.30 11.62
CA MET A 93 1.25 -9.77 11.75
C MET A 93 0.69 -10.35 13.04
N ASP A 94 0.56 -9.55 14.10
CA ASP A 94 0.47 -10.06 15.47
C ASP A 94 -0.45 -9.20 16.36
N THR A 95 -1.40 -8.50 15.74
CA THR A 95 -2.41 -7.72 16.46
C THR A 95 -3.79 -8.28 16.12
N ASP A 96 -4.36 -9.04 17.05
CA ASP A 96 -5.73 -9.58 16.94
C ASP A 96 -6.78 -8.46 16.86
N ASP A 97 -6.42 -7.26 17.32
CA ASP A 97 -7.28 -6.06 17.33
C ASP A 97 -7.31 -5.32 15.98
N VAL A 98 -6.55 -5.77 14.97
CA VAL A 98 -6.46 -5.10 13.66
C VAL A 98 -7.21 -5.91 12.62
N THR A 99 -8.16 -5.27 11.93
CA THR A 99 -8.93 -5.91 10.85
C THR A 99 -8.02 -6.30 9.68
N GLU A 100 -8.41 -7.32 8.91
CA GLU A 100 -7.69 -7.69 7.66
C GLU A 100 -7.52 -6.51 6.72
N LEU A 101 -8.49 -5.60 6.66
CA LEU A 101 -8.40 -4.39 5.84
C LEU A 101 -7.31 -3.45 6.33
N THR A 102 -7.26 -3.19 7.64
CA THR A 102 -6.23 -2.33 8.24
C THR A 102 -4.83 -2.95 8.08
N GLN A 103 -4.70 -4.28 8.21
CA GLN A 103 -3.46 -5.00 7.91
C GLN A 103 -3.04 -4.80 6.45
N ALA A 104 -4.00 -4.89 5.52
CA ALA A 104 -3.74 -4.74 4.10
C ALA A 104 -3.30 -3.32 3.71
N ILE A 105 -4.01 -2.30 4.22
CA ILE A 105 -3.65 -0.90 4.01
C ILE A 105 -2.27 -0.62 4.61
N SER A 106 -2.04 -1.02 5.86
CA SER A 106 -0.73 -0.84 6.55
C SER A 106 0.42 -1.52 5.79
N THR A 107 0.17 -2.72 5.27
CA THR A 107 1.18 -3.43 4.47
C THR A 107 1.47 -2.66 3.19
N THR A 108 0.45 -2.21 2.45
CA THR A 108 0.66 -1.46 1.21
C THR A 108 1.33 -0.10 1.46
N VAL A 109 0.96 0.63 2.51
CA VAL A 109 1.66 1.83 2.98
C VAL A 109 3.15 1.57 3.16
N PHE A 110 3.52 0.52 3.90
CA PHE A 110 4.93 0.14 4.08
C PHE A 110 5.61 -0.19 2.73
N MET A 111 4.92 -0.92 1.85
CA MET A 111 5.47 -1.30 0.54
C MET A 111 5.70 -0.10 -0.39
N ASN A 112 4.90 0.96 -0.29
CA ASN A 112 5.12 2.17 -1.08
C ASN A 112 6.50 2.77 -0.79
N PHE A 113 6.95 2.75 0.46
CA PHE A 113 8.29 3.23 0.84
C PHE A 113 9.44 2.36 0.35
N LEU A 114 9.21 1.10 -0.08
CA LEU A 114 10.28 0.26 -0.64
C LEU A 114 10.84 0.82 -1.95
N VAL A 115 10.12 1.71 -2.62
CA VAL A 115 10.62 2.43 -3.79
C VAL A 115 11.93 3.17 -3.47
N ILE A 116 12.13 3.63 -2.23
CA ILE A 116 13.37 4.26 -1.75
C ILE A 116 14.57 3.31 -1.85
N LYS A 117 14.34 2.00 -1.64
CA LYS A 117 15.39 0.97 -1.69
C LYS A 117 15.47 0.23 -3.02
N LYS A 118 14.74 0.68 -4.05
CA LYS A 118 14.67 0.03 -5.36
C LYS A 118 16.04 -0.25 -6.00
N GLN A 119 17.01 0.65 -5.84
CA GLN A 119 18.34 0.49 -6.44
C GLN A 119 19.22 -0.52 -5.70
N ASP A 120 18.96 -0.76 -4.41
CA ASP A 120 19.76 -1.64 -3.57
C ASP A 120 18.87 -2.33 -2.51
N PHE A 121 18.07 -3.29 -2.97
CA PHE A 121 17.26 -4.12 -2.08
C PHE A 121 18.09 -4.95 -1.09
N TYR A 122 19.36 -5.23 -1.41
CA TYR A 122 20.26 -5.98 -0.52
C TYR A 122 20.66 -5.17 0.72
N SER A 123 20.55 -3.84 0.65
CA SER A 123 20.78 -2.96 1.81
C SER A 123 19.67 -3.01 2.86
N ILE A 124 18.53 -3.63 2.57
CA ILE A 124 17.40 -3.74 3.51
C ILE A 124 17.79 -4.72 4.64
N PRO A 125 17.84 -4.28 5.91
CA PRO A 125 18.08 -5.18 7.04
C PRO A 125 16.95 -6.21 7.15
N ASN A 126 17.19 -7.44 7.58
CA ASN A 126 16.10 -8.41 7.85
C ASN A 126 15.14 -8.64 6.64
N PRO A 127 15.65 -8.93 5.43
CA PRO A 127 14.83 -9.01 4.21
C PRO A 127 13.83 -10.17 4.23
N VAL A 128 14.09 -11.23 5.01
CA VAL A 128 13.17 -12.37 5.16
C VAL A 128 11.90 -11.93 5.87
N GLU A 129 12.03 -11.14 6.93
CA GLU A 129 10.91 -10.63 7.71
C GLU A 129 10.14 -9.57 6.92
N VAL A 130 10.82 -8.70 6.18
CA VAL A 130 10.19 -7.77 5.22
C VAL A 130 9.38 -8.53 4.18
N LYS A 131 9.90 -9.63 3.63
CA LYS A 131 9.16 -10.46 2.69
C LYS A 131 7.93 -11.11 3.34
N SER A 132 8.00 -11.44 4.63
CA SER A 132 6.93 -12.17 5.32
C SER A 132 5.62 -11.39 5.42
N ILE A 133 5.68 -10.05 5.51
CA ILE A 133 4.49 -9.20 5.61
C ILE A 133 3.75 -9.04 4.27
N TYR A 134 4.39 -9.31 3.12
CA TYR A 134 3.79 -9.18 1.79
C TYR A 134 2.51 -10.02 1.60
N LYS A 135 2.38 -11.13 2.34
CA LYS A 135 1.18 -11.97 2.26
C LYS A 135 -0.09 -11.18 2.62
N HIS A 136 0.02 -10.12 3.41
CA HIS A 136 -1.08 -9.24 3.80
C HIS A 136 -1.28 -8.05 2.85
N HIS A 137 -0.46 -7.87 1.82
CA HIS A 137 -0.59 -6.75 0.88
C HIS A 137 -1.99 -6.68 0.26
N LEU A 138 -2.47 -5.48 -0.08
CA LEU A 138 -3.81 -5.25 -0.63
C LEU A 138 -4.17 -6.18 -1.81
N SER A 139 -3.18 -6.53 -2.65
CA SER A 139 -3.34 -7.51 -3.73
C SER A 139 -3.85 -8.87 -3.26
N SER A 140 -3.39 -9.35 -2.11
CA SER A 140 -3.82 -10.63 -1.54
C SER A 140 -5.28 -10.57 -1.09
N LEU A 141 -5.69 -9.45 -0.47
CA LEU A 141 -7.07 -9.25 -0.04
C LEU A 141 -8.03 -9.19 -1.24
N ILE A 142 -7.64 -8.46 -2.29
CA ILE A 142 -8.38 -8.39 -3.56
C ILE A 142 -8.53 -9.78 -4.18
N HIS A 143 -7.45 -10.57 -4.21
CA HIS A 143 -7.48 -11.93 -4.77
C HIS A 143 -8.44 -12.86 -3.99
N THR A 144 -8.39 -12.86 -2.65
CA THR A 144 -9.27 -13.71 -1.82
C THR A 144 -10.74 -13.38 -2.02
N LYS A 145 -11.10 -12.09 -2.13
CA LYS A 145 -12.47 -11.66 -2.42
C LYS A 145 -12.95 -12.09 -3.81
N GLY A 146 -12.06 -12.16 -4.80
CA GLY A 146 -12.40 -12.66 -6.13
C GLY A 146 -12.72 -14.15 -6.21
N THR A 147 -12.30 -14.93 -5.21
CA THR A 147 -12.56 -16.38 -5.18
C THR A 147 -13.79 -16.80 -4.36
N SER A 148 -14.49 -15.85 -3.73
CA SER A 148 -15.52 -16.14 -2.72
C SER A 148 -16.95 -15.75 -3.12
N THR A 149 -17.21 -15.31 -4.35
CA THR A 149 -18.58 -15.13 -4.85
C THR A 149 -19.17 -16.46 -5.30
N THR A 150 -20.16 -16.94 -4.55
CA THR A 150 -20.89 -18.20 -4.80
C THR A 150 -22.39 -17.97 -5.08
N GLY A 151 -22.79 -16.74 -5.41
CA GLY A 151 -24.14 -16.44 -5.86
C GLY A 151 -24.25 -16.60 -7.38
N SER A 152 -25.35 -17.18 -7.88
CA SER A 152 -25.65 -17.10 -9.32
C SER A 152 -26.17 -15.68 -9.61
N ALA A 153 -25.26 -14.76 -9.94
CA ALA A 153 -25.62 -13.43 -10.43
C ALA A 153 -26.55 -13.50 -11.65
N ASP A 154 -26.40 -14.56 -12.46
CA ASP A 154 -27.23 -14.88 -13.61
C ASP A 154 -28.69 -15.15 -13.21
N ASP A 155 -28.95 -15.96 -12.17
CA ASP A 155 -30.32 -16.26 -11.73
C ASP A 155 -31.06 -14.99 -11.29
N LEU A 156 -30.35 -14.08 -10.61
CA LEU A 156 -30.92 -12.80 -10.21
C LEU A 156 -31.18 -11.90 -11.43
N ALA A 157 -30.24 -11.83 -12.37
CA ALA A 157 -30.43 -11.06 -13.60
C ALA A 157 -31.66 -11.55 -14.36
N GLU A 158 -31.81 -12.87 -14.55
CA GLU A 158 -32.99 -13.47 -15.18
C GLU A 158 -34.29 -13.11 -14.46
N ARG A 159 -34.29 -13.15 -13.12
CA ARG A 159 -35.45 -12.74 -12.31
C ARG A 159 -35.80 -11.27 -12.52
N ILE A 160 -34.82 -10.37 -12.48
CA ILE A 160 -35.03 -8.92 -12.62
C ILE A 160 -35.59 -8.54 -13.99
N PHE A 161 -35.17 -9.24 -15.05
CA PHE A 161 -35.63 -8.97 -16.42
C PHE A 161 -37.00 -9.61 -16.76
N ASN A 162 -37.65 -10.32 -15.82
CA ASN A 162 -39.02 -10.78 -15.99
C ASN A 162 -40.03 -9.66 -15.66
N ASP A 163 -41.10 -9.55 -16.46
CA ASP A 163 -42.10 -8.47 -16.35
C ASP A 163 -42.86 -8.43 -15.01
N ASP A 164 -42.87 -9.53 -14.26
CA ASP A 164 -43.56 -9.67 -12.97
C ASP A 164 -42.66 -9.42 -11.74
N PHE A 165 -41.41 -8.99 -11.93
CA PHE A 165 -40.45 -8.79 -10.83
C PHE A 165 -40.81 -7.60 -9.93
N ASP A 166 -40.86 -7.84 -8.61
CA ASP A 166 -40.96 -6.80 -7.59
C ASP A 166 -39.69 -6.73 -6.74
N ILE A 167 -39.16 -5.51 -6.54
CA ILE A 167 -37.99 -5.22 -5.72
C ILE A 167 -38.18 -5.64 -4.25
N SER A 168 -39.44 -5.73 -3.79
CA SER A 168 -39.77 -6.17 -2.43
C SER A 168 -39.42 -7.64 -2.16
N GLU A 169 -39.18 -8.43 -3.22
CA GLU A 169 -38.83 -9.86 -3.15
C GLU A 169 -37.32 -10.11 -3.00
N LEU A 170 -36.50 -9.05 -2.96
CA LEU A 170 -35.06 -9.18 -2.83
C LEU A 170 -34.65 -9.70 -1.45
N THR A 171 -33.83 -10.73 -1.47
CA THR A 171 -33.21 -11.33 -0.28
C THR A 171 -31.83 -10.76 -0.01
N ALA A 172 -31.26 -11.05 1.17
CA ALA A 172 -29.86 -10.70 1.47
C ALA A 172 -28.85 -11.38 0.51
N SER A 173 -29.20 -12.55 -0.05
CA SER A 173 -28.41 -13.21 -1.09
C SER A 173 -28.44 -12.41 -2.39
N ASP A 174 -29.62 -11.93 -2.78
CA ASP A 174 -29.78 -11.12 -3.99
C ASP A 174 -28.98 -9.81 -3.89
N VAL A 175 -28.88 -9.20 -2.71
CA VAL A 175 -28.01 -8.03 -2.49
C VAL A 175 -26.54 -8.33 -2.78
N SER A 176 -26.06 -9.54 -2.47
CA SER A 176 -24.69 -9.94 -2.80
C SER A 176 -24.51 -10.11 -4.32
N SER A 177 -25.47 -10.74 -5.00
CA SER A 177 -25.49 -10.85 -6.46
C SER A 177 -25.60 -9.49 -7.17
N LEU A 178 -26.38 -8.53 -6.64
CA LEU A 178 -26.43 -7.16 -7.16
C LEU A 178 -25.08 -6.45 -7.06
N ARG A 179 -24.32 -6.68 -5.98
CA ARG A 179 -22.98 -6.11 -5.82
C ARG A 179 -22.01 -6.70 -6.86
N GLU A 180 -22.13 -7.99 -7.14
CA GLU A 180 -21.36 -8.67 -8.19
C GLU A 180 -21.68 -8.11 -9.58
N LEU A 181 -22.96 -8.01 -9.94
CA LEU A 181 -23.39 -7.38 -11.21
C LEU A 181 -22.91 -5.92 -11.32
N ALA A 182 -22.99 -5.14 -10.25
CA ALA A 182 -22.49 -3.76 -10.25
C ALA A 182 -20.96 -3.70 -10.42
N GLN A 183 -20.24 -4.67 -9.89
CA GLN A 183 -18.79 -4.80 -10.07
C GLN A 183 -18.46 -5.15 -11.53
N GLU A 184 -19.10 -6.17 -12.10
CA GLU A 184 -18.91 -6.56 -13.51
C GLU A 184 -19.22 -5.41 -14.46
N ALA A 185 -20.32 -4.69 -14.22
CA ALA A 185 -20.66 -3.50 -14.99
C ALA A 185 -19.56 -2.44 -14.93
N SER A 186 -18.93 -2.23 -13.76
CA SER A 186 -17.81 -1.28 -13.63
C SER A 186 -16.56 -1.74 -14.39
N LEU A 187 -16.25 -3.03 -14.37
CA LEU A 187 -15.13 -3.61 -15.14
C LEU A 187 -15.38 -3.55 -16.64
N TYR A 188 -16.63 -3.74 -17.10
CA TYR A 188 -17.00 -3.55 -18.50
C TYR A 188 -16.72 -2.11 -18.99
N TYR A 189 -17.00 -1.09 -18.17
CA TYR A 189 -16.65 0.29 -18.50
C TYR A 189 -15.14 0.52 -18.58
N VAL A 190 -14.36 -0.15 -17.73
CA VAL A 190 -12.90 -0.16 -17.81
C VAL A 190 -12.47 -0.78 -19.13
N GLU A 191 -12.93 -1.98 -19.47
CA GLU A 191 -12.57 -2.66 -20.73
C GLU A 191 -12.88 -1.82 -21.95
N LYS A 192 -14.09 -1.22 -22.00
CA LYS A 192 -14.49 -0.32 -23.09
C LYS A 192 -13.57 0.90 -23.21
N PHE A 193 -13.07 1.43 -22.10
CA PHE A 193 -12.10 2.51 -22.10
C PHE A 193 -10.73 2.06 -22.60
N ILE A 194 -10.24 0.91 -22.11
CA ILE A 194 -8.97 0.32 -22.55
C ILE A 194 -8.97 0.06 -24.05
N SER A 195 -10.04 -0.52 -24.61
CA SER A 195 -10.15 -0.73 -26.06
C SER A 195 -10.08 0.56 -26.86
N LYS A 196 -10.64 1.67 -26.36
CA LYS A 196 -10.53 2.98 -27.03
C LYS A 196 -9.10 3.51 -27.03
N ILE A 197 -8.39 3.39 -25.91
CA ILE A 197 -6.99 3.82 -25.78
C ILE A 197 -6.07 2.97 -26.65
N GLN A 198 -6.28 1.66 -26.70
CA GLN A 198 -5.47 0.74 -27.51
C GLN A 198 -5.45 1.15 -29.00
N HIS A 199 -6.54 1.71 -29.49
CA HIS A 199 -6.68 2.21 -30.86
C HIS A 199 -6.35 3.72 -31.01
N GLY A 200 -5.92 4.38 -29.92
CA GLY A 200 -5.57 5.78 -29.90
C GLY A 200 -4.13 6.07 -30.33
N ASN A 201 -3.90 7.33 -30.76
CA ASN A 201 -2.60 7.83 -31.21
C ASN A 201 -1.75 8.46 -30.09
N GLU A 202 -2.06 8.21 -28.81
CA GLU A 202 -1.19 8.70 -27.72
C GLU A 202 0.23 8.12 -27.87
N GLU A 203 1.22 9.02 -27.91
CA GLU A 203 2.64 8.67 -28.11
C GLU A 203 3.40 8.44 -26.79
N ASP A 204 2.93 9.01 -25.66
CA ASP A 204 3.60 8.85 -24.37
C ASP A 204 3.00 7.71 -23.53
N GLU A 205 3.74 6.60 -23.47
CA GLU A 205 3.42 5.37 -22.73
C GLU A 205 3.15 5.63 -21.23
N PHE A 206 3.80 6.62 -20.62
CA PHE A 206 3.59 6.93 -19.20
C PHE A 206 2.31 7.75 -18.99
N LEU A 207 1.97 8.66 -19.90
CA LEU A 207 0.69 9.38 -19.87
C LEU A 207 -0.48 8.42 -20.07
N THR A 208 -0.37 7.52 -21.05
CA THR A 208 -1.37 6.47 -21.26
C THR A 208 -1.52 5.58 -20.03
N THR A 209 -0.42 5.19 -19.39
CA THR A 209 -0.45 4.40 -18.14
C THR A 209 -1.13 5.14 -17.01
N TYR A 210 -0.82 6.41 -16.81
CA TYR A 210 -1.48 7.26 -15.82
C TYR A 210 -2.99 7.33 -16.09
N ASN A 211 -3.40 7.57 -17.33
CA ASN A 211 -4.82 7.65 -17.72
C ASN A 211 -5.55 6.32 -17.48
N ILE A 212 -4.93 5.19 -17.82
CA ILE A 212 -5.46 3.85 -17.56
C ILE A 212 -5.67 3.65 -16.06
N VAL A 213 -4.61 3.84 -15.26
CA VAL A 213 -4.64 3.59 -13.82
C VAL A 213 -5.66 4.48 -13.13
N LYS A 214 -5.66 5.78 -13.44
CA LYS A 214 -6.62 6.75 -12.89
C LYS A 214 -8.06 6.36 -13.23
N TYR A 215 -8.34 6.08 -14.51
CA TYR A 215 -9.69 5.72 -14.94
C TYR A 215 -10.18 4.45 -14.26
N ILE A 216 -9.32 3.43 -14.09
CA ILE A 216 -9.67 2.21 -13.35
C ILE A 216 -10.09 2.56 -11.92
N VAL A 217 -9.24 3.27 -11.17
CA VAL A 217 -9.52 3.59 -9.76
C VAL A 217 -10.75 4.48 -9.62
N ASP A 218 -10.99 5.43 -10.53
CA ASP A 218 -12.17 6.30 -10.51
C ASP A 218 -13.47 5.54 -10.88
N THR A 219 -13.36 4.48 -11.69
CA THR A 219 -14.52 3.77 -12.24
C THR A 219 -14.98 2.61 -11.35
N ILE A 220 -14.05 1.85 -10.77
CA ILE A 220 -14.39 0.68 -9.94
C ILE A 220 -15.26 1.11 -8.75
N LYS A 221 -16.34 0.39 -8.47
CA LYS A 221 -17.26 0.77 -7.39
C LYS A 221 -16.70 0.49 -6.00
N SER A 222 -15.89 -0.56 -5.86
CA SER A 222 -15.17 -0.88 -4.64
C SER A 222 -13.66 -0.93 -4.92
N PRO A 223 -12.81 -0.28 -4.11
CA PRO A 223 -11.35 -0.41 -4.22
C PRO A 223 -10.84 -1.85 -4.02
N LEU A 224 -11.67 -2.71 -3.42
CA LEU A 224 -11.35 -4.12 -3.16
C LEU A 224 -11.88 -5.06 -4.25
N SER A 225 -12.46 -4.53 -5.32
CA SER A 225 -12.91 -5.35 -6.44
C SER A 225 -11.72 -5.99 -7.16
N PRO A 226 -11.78 -7.31 -7.44
CA PRO A 226 -10.85 -8.00 -8.33
C PRO A 226 -10.53 -7.21 -9.60
N CYS A 227 -9.26 -6.81 -9.72
CA CYS A 227 -8.77 -6.05 -10.85
C CYS A 227 -7.32 -6.46 -11.13
N ASP A 228 -7.07 -7.07 -12.29
CA ASP A 228 -5.70 -7.36 -12.75
C ASP A 228 -5.16 -6.14 -13.50
N ILE A 229 -4.51 -5.24 -12.75
CA ILE A 229 -3.90 -4.04 -13.34
C ILE A 229 -2.85 -4.39 -14.40
N VAL A 230 -2.12 -5.49 -14.25
CA VAL A 230 -1.09 -5.90 -15.21
C VAL A 230 -1.75 -6.31 -16.53
N TYR A 231 -2.87 -7.02 -16.47
CA TYR A 231 -3.69 -7.34 -17.63
C TYR A 231 -4.15 -6.06 -18.35
N TYR A 232 -4.77 -5.12 -17.63
CA TYR A 232 -5.30 -3.90 -18.27
C TYR A 232 -4.20 -3.01 -18.87
N LEU A 233 -3.05 -2.89 -18.19
CA LEU A 233 -1.90 -2.17 -18.74
C LEU A 233 -1.38 -2.85 -20.03
N LYS A 234 -1.28 -4.18 -20.06
CA LYS A 234 -0.86 -4.92 -21.26
C LYS A 234 -1.82 -4.70 -22.44
N GLN A 235 -3.13 -4.72 -22.17
CA GLN A 235 -4.14 -4.50 -23.22
C GLN A 235 -4.10 -3.07 -23.75
N GLY A 236 -4.02 -2.06 -22.87
CA GLY A 236 -4.02 -0.66 -23.27
C GLY A 236 -2.74 -0.20 -23.96
N LEU A 237 -1.57 -0.68 -23.51
CA LEU A 237 -0.27 -0.28 -24.07
C LEU A 237 0.13 -1.13 -25.28
N GLY A 238 -0.37 -2.37 -25.38
CA GLY A 238 0.02 -3.31 -26.43
C GLY A 238 1.54 -3.54 -26.43
N SER A 239 2.20 -3.25 -27.55
CA SER A 239 3.66 -3.38 -27.72
C SER A 239 4.45 -2.11 -27.36
N LYS A 240 3.80 -1.02 -26.95
CA LYS A 240 4.43 0.27 -26.61
C LYS A 240 5.02 0.27 -25.19
N VAL A 241 6.02 -0.57 -24.91
CA VAL A 241 6.49 -0.80 -23.52
C VAL A 241 8.00 -0.93 -23.32
N ALA A 242 8.79 -0.55 -24.33
CA ALA A 242 10.24 -0.72 -24.28
C ALA A 242 10.97 0.36 -23.45
N LYS A 243 10.31 1.47 -23.08
CA LYS A 243 10.98 2.63 -22.51
C LYS A 243 11.10 2.54 -20.99
N ARG A 244 12.32 2.81 -20.49
CA ARG A 244 12.53 3.19 -19.08
C ARG A 244 12.85 4.68 -19.04
N LYS A 245 12.15 5.44 -18.18
CA LYS A 245 12.39 6.87 -17.99
C LYS A 245 12.75 7.14 -16.54
N LYS A 246 13.55 8.19 -16.33
CA LYS A 246 13.75 8.75 -14.98
C LYS A 246 12.44 9.30 -14.46
N LEU A 247 12.16 9.11 -13.17
CA LEU A 247 10.91 9.56 -12.55
C LEU A 247 10.67 11.05 -12.77
N LYS A 248 11.70 11.91 -12.69
CA LYS A 248 11.57 13.34 -12.99
C LYS A 248 10.99 13.62 -14.38
N ASN A 249 11.38 12.84 -15.39
CA ASN A 249 10.89 13.03 -16.76
C ASN A 249 9.47 12.47 -16.94
N ILE A 250 9.08 11.52 -16.11
CA ILE A 250 7.71 10.99 -16.07
C ILE A 250 6.80 12.04 -15.42
N ILE A 251 7.14 12.50 -14.23
CA ILE A 251 6.36 13.48 -13.46
C ILE A 251 6.14 14.78 -14.25
N THR A 252 7.13 15.26 -15.00
CA THR A 252 7.01 16.51 -15.79
C THR A 252 5.98 16.50 -16.91
N VAL A 253 5.61 15.32 -17.43
CA VAL A 253 4.65 15.19 -18.55
C VAL A 253 3.26 14.80 -18.08
N LEU A 254 3.10 14.46 -16.80
CA LEU A 254 1.84 14.02 -16.23
C LEU A 254 1.10 15.20 -15.61
N PRO A 255 -0.24 15.22 -15.70
CA PRO A 255 -1.02 16.22 -14.99
C PRO A 255 -0.91 16.02 -13.48
N LYS A 256 -1.12 17.09 -12.72
CA LYS A 256 -1.37 16.98 -11.28
C LYS A 256 -2.54 16.03 -11.04
N TYR A 257 -2.48 15.27 -9.95
CA TYR A 257 -3.56 14.34 -9.65
C TYR A 257 -4.80 15.07 -9.11
N SER A 258 -4.61 16.02 -8.19
CA SER A 258 -5.66 16.89 -7.64
C SER A 258 -5.12 18.30 -7.41
N GLU A 259 -5.94 19.35 -7.51
CA GLU A 259 -5.51 20.72 -7.17
C GLU A 259 -5.56 20.98 -5.65
N ASP A 260 -6.50 20.35 -4.95
CA ASP A 260 -6.79 20.56 -3.51
C ASP A 260 -6.56 19.31 -2.65
N GLY A 261 -6.07 18.21 -3.24
CA GLY A 261 -5.97 16.91 -2.58
C GLY A 261 -4.90 16.88 -1.48
N VAL A 262 -5.28 16.41 -0.29
CA VAL A 262 -4.35 16.00 0.76
C VAL A 262 -4.10 14.51 0.59
N PHE A 263 -2.84 14.13 0.38
CA PHE A 263 -2.44 12.72 0.26
C PHE A 263 -1.75 12.23 1.52
N SER A 264 -1.89 10.95 1.80
CA SER A 264 -1.08 10.27 2.82
C SER A 264 0.42 10.43 2.50
N ASN A 265 1.29 10.41 3.51
CA ASN A 265 2.73 10.52 3.26
C ASN A 265 3.28 9.34 2.46
N SER A 266 2.56 8.21 2.47
CA SER A 266 2.89 6.99 1.75
C SER A 266 2.69 7.08 0.22
N SER A 267 1.87 8.03 -0.25
CA SER A 267 1.59 8.22 -1.68
C SER A 267 2.67 9.04 -2.38
N ILE A 268 3.85 8.43 -2.49
CA ILE A 268 5.08 9.05 -2.97
C ILE A 268 4.93 9.61 -4.40
N ILE A 269 4.38 8.84 -5.34
CA ILE A 269 4.21 9.29 -6.72
C ILE A 269 3.18 10.41 -6.79
N LEU A 270 2.03 10.30 -6.11
CA LEU A 270 0.99 11.33 -6.11
C LEU A 270 1.50 12.67 -5.56
N ARG A 271 2.23 12.61 -4.45
CA ARG A 271 2.88 13.78 -3.84
C ARG A 271 3.89 14.43 -4.79
N LEU A 272 4.70 13.63 -5.50
CA LEU A 272 5.63 14.16 -6.51
C LEU A 272 4.89 14.82 -7.69
N LEU A 273 3.77 14.25 -8.17
CA LEU A 273 2.92 14.88 -9.20
C LEU A 273 2.37 16.23 -8.75
N ASN A 274 2.12 16.38 -7.46
CA ASN A 274 1.60 17.58 -6.84
C ASN A 274 2.67 18.61 -6.44
N ASN A 275 3.95 18.30 -6.63
CA ASN A 275 5.13 19.08 -6.20
C ASN A 275 5.32 19.17 -4.68
N ASP A 276 4.82 18.18 -3.94
CA ASP A 276 5.04 18.08 -2.51
C ASP A 276 6.46 17.58 -2.18
N VAL A 277 6.92 17.92 -0.98
CA VAL A 277 8.22 17.47 -0.48
C VAL A 277 8.13 16.01 -0.03
N VAL A 278 8.73 15.11 -0.80
CA VAL A 278 8.81 13.69 -0.48
C VAL A 278 10.18 13.32 0.12
N PRO A 279 10.24 12.47 1.17
CA PRO A 279 11.49 11.95 1.68
C PRO A 279 12.33 11.26 0.61
N GLU A 280 13.65 11.51 0.59
CA GLU A 280 14.57 10.99 -0.45
C GLU A 280 14.17 11.39 -1.89
N GLY A 281 13.30 12.40 -2.05
CA GLY A 281 12.70 12.79 -3.33
C GLY A 281 13.72 13.06 -4.45
N LEU A 282 14.85 13.70 -4.15
CA LEU A 282 15.90 13.95 -5.14
C LEU A 282 16.49 12.65 -5.72
N GLN A 283 16.72 11.63 -4.89
CA GLN A 283 17.23 10.35 -5.35
C GLN A 283 16.15 9.59 -6.13
N LEU A 284 14.91 9.60 -5.62
CA LEU A 284 13.75 8.99 -6.28
C LEU A 284 13.53 9.55 -7.69
N LEU A 285 13.64 10.88 -7.86
CA LEU A 285 13.49 11.57 -9.14
C LEU A 285 14.50 11.11 -10.21
N GLU A 286 15.67 10.63 -9.81
CA GLU A 286 16.69 10.10 -10.71
C GLU A 286 16.53 8.59 -11.00
N MET A 287 15.63 7.89 -10.29
CA MET A 287 15.39 6.47 -10.50
C MET A 287 14.66 6.20 -11.82
N HIS A 288 15.03 5.08 -12.46
CA HIS A 288 14.39 4.64 -13.69
C HIS A 288 13.22 3.69 -13.39
N PHE A 289 12.10 3.97 -14.04
CA PHE A 289 10.91 3.13 -14.01
C PHE A 289 10.62 2.63 -15.42
N SER A 290 10.30 1.34 -15.53
CA SER A 290 9.50 0.86 -16.66
C SER A 290 8.05 1.32 -16.50
N VAL A 291 7.33 1.30 -17.61
CA VAL A 291 5.91 1.68 -17.68
C VAL A 291 5.07 0.82 -16.72
N TYR A 292 5.29 -0.49 -16.68
CA TYR A 292 4.57 -1.39 -15.75
C TYR A 292 4.94 -1.15 -14.28
N GLU A 293 6.22 -0.96 -13.96
CA GLU A 293 6.64 -0.63 -12.59
C GLU A 293 5.90 0.63 -12.12
N PHE A 294 5.93 1.70 -12.92
CA PHE A 294 5.23 2.94 -12.60
C PHE A 294 3.72 2.75 -12.44
N GLY A 295 3.06 2.06 -13.37
CA GLY A 295 1.61 1.83 -13.33
C GLY A 295 1.17 1.01 -12.12
N ILE A 296 1.93 -0.02 -11.74
CA ILE A 296 1.62 -0.85 -10.57
C ILE A 296 1.78 -0.05 -9.27
N TYR A 297 2.86 0.73 -9.12
CA TYR A 297 3.03 1.59 -7.95
C TYR A 297 1.90 2.61 -7.83
N LEU A 298 1.61 3.33 -8.92
CA LEU A 298 0.54 4.33 -8.94
C LEU A 298 -0.83 3.73 -8.62
N PHE A 299 -1.12 2.53 -9.13
CA PHE A 299 -2.38 1.85 -8.87
C PHE A 299 -2.59 1.56 -7.38
N TYR A 300 -1.58 0.99 -6.71
CA TYR A 300 -1.72 0.68 -5.28
C TYR A 300 -1.67 1.93 -4.39
N GLU A 301 -0.92 2.98 -4.76
CA GLU A 301 -1.01 4.28 -4.07
C GLU A 301 -2.43 4.84 -4.13
N LEU A 302 -3.04 4.90 -5.32
CA LEU A 302 -4.41 5.40 -5.49
C LEU A 302 -5.46 4.58 -4.77
N LEU A 303 -5.33 3.24 -4.78
CA LEU A 303 -6.24 2.39 -4.02
C LEU A 303 -6.14 2.62 -2.51
N VAL A 304 -4.92 2.83 -2.00
CA VAL A 304 -4.70 3.13 -0.58
C VAL A 304 -5.32 4.47 -0.21
N GLU A 305 -5.11 5.54 -0.99
CA GLU A 305 -5.74 6.84 -0.71
C GLU A 305 -7.26 6.72 -0.65
N ARG A 306 -7.85 6.06 -1.64
CA ARG A 306 -9.31 5.87 -1.68
C ARG A 306 -9.84 5.03 -0.51
N LEU A 307 -9.06 4.07 -0.02
CA LEU A 307 -9.44 3.26 1.15
C LEU A 307 -9.30 4.04 2.45
N ILE A 308 -8.22 4.83 2.61
CA ILE A 308 -8.01 5.68 3.78
C ILE A 308 -9.15 6.70 3.89
N GLU A 309 -9.46 7.41 2.78
CA GLU A 309 -10.58 8.35 2.70
C GLU A 309 -11.92 7.72 3.11
N GLN A 310 -12.16 6.45 2.77
CA GLN A 310 -13.39 5.73 3.16
C GLN A 310 -13.43 5.31 4.63
N THR A 311 -12.26 5.18 5.28
CA THR A 311 -12.15 4.73 6.68
C THR A 311 -12.03 5.87 7.69
N GLU A 312 -11.68 7.08 7.25
CA GLU A 312 -11.54 8.27 8.11
C GLU A 312 -12.80 9.15 8.14
N ILE A 313 -13.88 8.73 7.47
CA ILE A 313 -15.24 9.32 7.54
C ILE A 313 -16.10 8.52 8.52
#